data_AF-A0A7C6TWS3-F1
#
_entry.id   AF-A0A7C6TWS3-F1
#
_cell.length_a   1.000
_cell.length_b   1.000
_cell.length_c   1.000
_cell.angle_alpha   90.00
_cell.angle_beta   90.00
_cell.angle_gamma   90.00
#
_symmetry.space_group_name_H-M   'P 1'
#
loop_
_entity.id
_entity.type
_entity.pdbx_description
1 polymer ?
#
loop_
_entity_poly.entity_id
_entity_poly.type
_entity_poly.pdbx_seq_one_letter_code
_entity_poly.pdbx_strand_id
1 'polypeptide(L)'
;MDFASLFGLIFGIGSIAVGYAIDGGSLSSLWMFSAMLITLGGSIGAICVSYGLPQLIKMPGLILSILIKPKSTIRQTANLLHFYSQNARQSGLLSLERLVTEQQNTNPFLKRSILMVVDGTDAEKISSILENDIDIEEQNRMTEIQMFDTMAAYCPAFGMVGT
;
A
#
# COMPACT_ATOMS: atom_id res chain seq x y z
N MET A 1 -3.27 -1.99 11.10
CA MET A 1 -1.84 -1.75 11.34
C MET A 1 -1.20 -3.03 11.78
N ASP A 2 0.04 -3.26 11.38
CA ASP A 2 0.89 -4.18 12.12
C ASP A 2 1.23 -3.57 13.49
N PHE A 3 1.32 -4.42 14.51
CA PHE A 3 1.66 -3.99 15.87
C PHE A 3 3.03 -3.31 15.89
N ALA A 4 3.98 -3.82 15.11
CA ALA A 4 5.32 -3.25 14.99
C ALA A 4 5.31 -1.81 14.44
N SER A 5 4.50 -1.52 13.41
CA SER A 5 4.40 -0.18 12.84
C SER A 5 3.82 0.84 13.84
N LEU A 6 2.76 0.45 14.55
CA LEU A 6 2.15 1.31 15.57
C LEU A 6 3.11 1.55 16.75
N PHE A 7 3.73 0.47 17.24
CA PHE A 7 4.72 0.56 18.31
C PHE A 7 5.92 1.42 17.91
N GLY A 8 6.47 1.23 16.71
CA GLY A 8 7.60 2.00 16.20
C GLY A 8 7.29 3.50 16.11
N LEU A 9 6.08 3.87 15.64
CA LEU A 9 5.66 5.26 15.56
C LEU A 9 5.56 5.91 16.96
N ILE A 10 4.91 5.24 17.91
CA ILE A 10 4.77 5.75 19.29
C ILE A 10 6.14 5.83 19.96
N PHE A 11 6.97 4.81 19.80
CA PHE A 11 8.30 4.75 20.39
C PHE A 11 9.23 5.83 19.84
N GLY A 12 9.20 6.08 18.53
CA GLY A 12 9.99 7.13 17.88
C GLY A 12 9.61 8.53 18.36
N ILE A 13 8.32 8.88 18.31
CA ILE A 13 7.83 10.19 18.78
C ILE A 13 8.09 10.36 20.28
N GLY A 14 7.83 9.31 21.08
CA GLY A 14 8.05 9.32 22.52
C GLY A 14 9.51 9.51 22.89
N SER A 15 10.44 8.88 22.17
CA SER A 15 11.88 9.02 22.42
C SER A 15 12.36 10.46 22.17
N ILE A 16 11.87 11.11 21.11
CA ILE A 16 12.19 12.52 20.81
C ILE A 16 11.66 13.43 21.93
N ALA A 17 10.39 13.24 22.32
CA ALA A 17 9.73 14.03 23.36
C ALA A 17 10.42 13.90 24.73
N VAL A 18 10.73 12.68 25.15
CA VAL A 18 11.40 12.39 26.42
C VAL A 18 12.83 12.92 26.41
N GLY A 19 13.58 12.71 25.32
CA GLY A 19 14.94 13.22 25.18
C GLY A 19 15.00 14.75 25.32
N TYR A 20 14.13 15.45 24.61
CA TYR A 20 14.05 16.92 24.69
C TYR A 20 13.65 17.44 26.08
N ALA A 21 12.77 16.71 26.77
CA ALA A 21 12.37 17.05 28.14
C ALA A 21 13.49 16.82 29.17
N ILE A 22 14.31 15.78 28.99
CA ILE A 22 15.48 15.50 29.86
C ILE A 22 16.50 16.64 29.77
N ASP A 23 16.69 17.22 28.58
CA ASP A 23 17.57 18.39 28.37
C ASP A 23 16.98 19.71 28.91
N GLY A 24 15.84 19.66 29.61
CA GLY A 24 15.16 20.81 30.20
C GLY A 24 14.31 21.61 29.19
N GLY A 25 14.10 21.07 27.99
CA GLY A 25 13.26 21.67 26.97
C GLY A 25 11.76 21.58 27.30
N SER A 26 11.00 22.64 26.97
CA SER A 26 9.54 22.60 27.07
C SER A 26 8.95 21.89 25.86
N LEU A 27 8.13 20.85 26.06
CA LEU A 27 7.41 20.17 24.96
C LEU A 27 6.62 21.13 24.05
N SER A 28 6.13 22.25 24.59
CA SER A 28 5.43 23.26 23.80
C SER A 28 6.33 23.94 22.75
N SER A 29 7.64 24.00 22.97
CA SER A 29 8.56 24.62 22.00
C SER A 29 8.82 23.73 20.79
N LEU A 30 8.52 22.43 20.86
CA LEU A 30 8.56 21.54 19.69
C LEU A 30 7.42 21.86 18.70
N TRP A 31 6.37 22.54 19.17
CA TRP A 31 5.17 22.82 18.39
C TRP A 31 5.24 24.18 17.68
N MET A 32 6.11 24.28 16.68
CA MET A 32 6.30 25.51 15.90
C MET A 32 5.51 25.46 14.58
N PHE A 33 4.40 26.20 14.53
CA PHE A 33 3.54 26.23 13.33
C PHE A 33 4.26 26.72 12.08
N SER A 34 5.11 27.74 12.21
CA SER A 34 5.92 28.27 11.10
C SER A 34 6.84 27.21 10.50
N ALA A 35 7.60 26.50 11.34
CA ALA A 35 8.52 25.45 10.90
C ALA A 35 7.76 24.28 10.24
N MET A 36 6.61 23.89 10.78
CA MET A 36 5.75 22.88 10.16
C MET A 36 5.25 23.31 8.78
N LEU A 37 4.84 24.57 8.62
CA LEU A 37 4.35 25.08 7.34
C LEU A 37 5.43 25.08 6.26
N ILE A 38 6.66 25.51 6.60
CA ILE A 38 7.81 25.48 5.69
C ILE A 38 8.16 24.05 5.31
N THR A 39 8.26 23.16 6.31
CA THR A 39 8.69 21.78 6.12
C THR A 39 7.67 20.97 5.32
N LEU A 40 6.40 20.99 5.75
CA LEU A 40 5.33 20.23 5.09
C LEU A 40 4.96 20.87 3.75
N GLY A 41 4.84 22.20 3.69
CA GLY A 41 4.51 22.92 2.46
C GLY A 41 5.60 22.75 1.40
N GLY A 42 6.87 22.87 1.78
CA GLY A 42 8.02 22.65 0.90
C GLY A 42 8.07 21.20 0.40
N SER A 43 7.90 20.22 1.30
CA SER A 43 7.92 18.80 0.94
C SER A 43 6.77 18.41 0.02
N ILE A 44 5.54 18.87 0.30
CA ILE A 44 4.38 18.65 -0.58
C ILE A 44 4.62 19.34 -1.93
N GLY A 45 5.14 20.56 -1.94
CA GLY A 45 5.51 21.28 -3.15
C GLY A 45 6.53 20.52 -4.01
N ALA A 46 7.56 19.95 -3.38
CA ALA A 46 8.55 19.13 -4.06
C ALA A 46 7.92 17.87 -4.69
N ILE A 47 7.05 17.16 -3.97
CA ILE A 47 6.35 15.99 -4.50
C ILE A 47 5.44 16.40 -5.67
N CYS A 48 4.77 17.55 -5.60
CA CYS A 48 3.94 18.07 -6.70
C CYS A 48 4.74 18.39 -7.97
N VAL A 49 6.03 18.71 -7.83
CA VAL A 49 6.94 18.94 -8.98
C VAL A 49 7.51 17.61 -9.49
N SER A 50 7.75 16.64 -8.61
CA SER A 50 8.37 15.36 -8.95
C SER A 50 7.41 14.32 -9.53
N TYR A 51 6.11 14.39 -9.21
CA TYR A 51 5.13 13.35 -9.56
C TYR A 51 3.90 13.90 -10.28
N GLY A 52 3.29 13.06 -11.11
CA GLY A 52 2.07 13.39 -11.85
C GLY A 52 0.83 13.51 -10.95
N LEU A 53 -0.16 14.27 -11.41
CA LEU A 53 -1.44 14.47 -10.74
C LEU A 53 -2.18 13.14 -10.39
N PRO A 54 -2.19 12.11 -11.26
CA PRO A 54 -2.86 10.84 -10.94
C PRO A 54 -2.29 10.13 -9.70
N GLN A 55 -0.98 10.26 -9.46
CA GLN A 55 -0.31 9.67 -8.31
C GLN A 55 -0.55 10.50 -7.04
N LEU A 56 -0.50 11.83 -7.16
CA LEU A 56 -0.74 12.76 -6.04
C LEU A 56 -2.12 12.57 -5.41
N ILE A 57 -3.16 12.40 -6.23
CA ILE A 57 -4.53 12.22 -5.74
C ILE A 57 -4.70 10.93 -4.93
N LYS A 58 -3.89 9.90 -5.22
CA LYS A 58 -3.91 8.62 -4.48
C LYS A 58 -3.21 8.69 -3.12
N MET A 59 -2.28 9.65 -2.94
CA MET A 59 -1.42 9.74 -1.76
C MET A 59 -2.16 9.72 -0.41
N PRO A 60 -3.27 10.47 -0.20
CA PRO A 60 -4.01 10.40 1.08
C PRO A 60 -4.58 9.00 1.35
N GLY A 61 -5.05 8.31 0.31
CA GLY A 61 -5.54 6.94 0.40
C GLY A 61 -4.42 5.94 0.74
N LEU A 62 -3.22 6.16 0.22
CA LEU A 62 -2.05 5.34 0.52
C LEU A 62 -1.64 5.45 1.99
N ILE A 63 -1.59 6.67 2.55
CA ILE A 63 -1.32 6.90 3.97
C ILE A 63 -2.33 6.14 4.84
N LEU A 64 -3.61 6.20 4.49
CA LEU A 64 -4.65 5.47 5.23
C LEU A 64 -4.48 3.95 5.09
N SER A 65 -4.03 3.47 3.92
CA SER A 65 -3.84 2.05 3.66
C SER A 65 -2.72 1.42 4.49
N ILE A 66 -1.66 2.18 4.81
CA ILE A 66 -0.59 1.77 5.74
C ILE A 66 -1.16 1.50 7.14
N LEU A 67 -2.20 2.25 7.52
CA LEU A 67 -2.86 2.06 8.82
C LEU A 67 -3.77 0.81 8.83
N ILE A 68 -4.09 0.22 7.69
CA ILE A 68 -5.00 -0.91 7.59
C ILE A 68 -4.19 -2.21 7.52
N LYS A 69 -4.63 -3.25 8.23
CA LYS A 69 -3.95 -4.56 8.19
C LYS A 69 -4.15 -5.17 6.79
N PRO A 70 -3.14 -5.81 6.17
CA PRO A 70 -3.32 -6.51 4.90
C PRO A 70 -4.47 -7.52 4.99
N LYS A 71 -5.35 -7.50 3.97
CA LYS A 71 -6.60 -8.27 3.94
C LYS A 71 -6.38 -9.77 3.68
N SER A 72 -5.25 -10.18 3.11
CA SER A 72 -4.95 -11.57 2.83
C SER A 72 -3.58 -11.99 3.34
N THR A 73 -3.45 -13.27 3.63
CA THR A 73 -2.19 -13.95 3.92
C THR A 73 -1.96 -15.06 2.91
N ILE A 74 -0.70 -15.39 2.65
CA ILE A 74 -0.30 -16.47 1.73
C ILE A 74 -1.09 -17.76 2.01
N ARG A 75 -1.24 -18.12 3.30
CA ARG A 75 -1.99 -19.31 3.73
C ARG A 75 -3.47 -19.27 3.35
N GLN A 76 -4.13 -18.12 3.53
CA GLN A 76 -5.54 -17.96 3.15
C GLN A 76 -5.71 -18.06 1.63
N THR A 77 -4.83 -17.43 0.86
CA THR A 77 -4.86 -17.51 -0.60
C THR A 77 -4.61 -18.94 -1.08
N ALA A 78 -3.64 -19.66 -0.49
CA ALA A 78 -3.37 -21.05 -0.83
C ALA A 78 -4.57 -21.97 -0.54
N ASN A 79 -5.21 -21.82 0.62
CA ASN A 79 -6.42 -22.57 0.95
C ASN A 79 -7.58 -22.27 -0.01
N LEU A 80 -7.73 -21.00 -0.42
CA LEU A 80 -8.75 -20.58 -1.37
C LEU A 80 -8.52 -21.18 -2.76
N LEU A 81 -7.28 -21.15 -3.25
CA LEU A 81 -6.91 -21.80 -4.52
C LEU A 81 -7.11 -23.31 -4.46
N HIS A 82 -6.77 -23.94 -3.32
CA HIS A 82 -7.03 -25.36 -3.12
C HIS A 82 -8.53 -25.68 -3.18
N PHE A 83 -9.36 -24.87 -2.50
CA PHE A 83 -10.82 -24.99 -2.57
C PHE A 83 -11.34 -24.90 -4.01
N TYR A 84 -10.90 -23.92 -4.80
CA TYR A 84 -11.30 -23.83 -6.21
C TYR A 84 -10.82 -25.03 -7.02
N SER A 85 -9.60 -25.53 -6.80
CA SER A 85 -9.09 -26.72 -7.50
C SER A 85 -9.94 -27.98 -7.23
N GLN A 86 -10.39 -28.17 -5.99
CA GLN A 86 -11.25 -29.29 -5.62
C GLN A 86 -12.63 -29.19 -6.28
N ASN A 87 -13.23 -27.99 -6.27
CA ASN A 87 -14.53 -27.75 -6.92
C ASN A 87 -14.45 -27.96 -8.43
N ALA A 88 -13.37 -27.47 -9.08
CA ALA A 88 -13.14 -27.68 -10.50
C ALA A 88 -13.11 -29.17 -10.87
N ARG A 89 -12.47 -29.99 -10.02
CA ARG A 89 -12.34 -31.44 -10.24
C ARG A 89 -13.64 -32.19 -10.00
N GLN A 90 -14.44 -31.80 -9.01
CA GLN A 90 -15.67 -32.50 -8.63
C GLN A 90 -16.89 -32.07 -9.47
N SER A 91 -17.03 -30.77 -9.69
CA SER A 91 -18.22 -30.13 -10.26
C SER A 91 -17.98 -29.52 -11.64
N GLY A 92 -16.75 -29.59 -12.15
CA GLY A 92 -16.36 -29.04 -13.45
C GLY A 92 -16.09 -27.54 -13.43
N LEU A 93 -15.59 -27.01 -14.54
CA LEU A 93 -15.17 -25.60 -14.69
C LEU A 93 -16.32 -24.61 -14.58
N LEU A 94 -17.51 -24.94 -15.10
CA LEU A 94 -18.69 -24.07 -15.04
C LEU A 94 -19.14 -23.78 -13.60
N SER A 95 -18.81 -24.68 -12.66
CA SER A 95 -19.07 -24.45 -11.24
C SER A 95 -18.22 -23.29 -10.68
N LEU A 96 -17.01 -23.09 -11.20
CA LEU A 96 -16.13 -22.01 -10.77
C LEU A 96 -16.67 -20.64 -11.17
N GLU A 97 -17.23 -20.52 -12.36
CA GLU A 97 -17.83 -19.27 -12.85
C GLU A 97 -18.93 -18.77 -11.90
N ARG A 98 -19.81 -19.68 -11.46
CA ARG A 98 -20.86 -19.36 -10.48
C ARG A 98 -20.26 -18.92 -9.16
N LEU A 99 -19.29 -19.68 -8.64
CA LEU A 99 -18.63 -19.37 -7.36
C LEU A 99 -17.99 -17.98 -7.36
N VAL A 100 -17.24 -17.61 -8.41
CA VAL A 100 -16.57 -16.30 -8.47
C VAL A 100 -17.51 -15.15 -8.80
N THR A 101 -18.69 -15.43 -9.35
CA THR A 101 -19.68 -14.42 -9.69
C THR A 101 -20.64 -14.13 -8.53
N GLU A 102 -21.04 -15.16 -7.79
CA GLU A 102 -21.92 -15.03 -6.63
C GLU A 102 -21.20 -14.51 -5.38
N GLN A 103 -19.90 -14.80 -5.25
CA GLN A 103 -19.08 -14.25 -4.17
C GLN A 103 -18.77 -12.75 -4.41
N GLN A 104 -19.54 -11.88 -3.75
CA GLN A 104 -19.39 -10.42 -3.79
C GLN A 104 -17.99 -9.91 -3.42
N ASN A 105 -17.21 -10.66 -2.64
CA ASN A 105 -15.89 -10.25 -2.15
C ASN A 105 -14.72 -10.94 -2.85
N THR A 106 -14.94 -11.54 -4.02
CA THR A 106 -13.85 -12.17 -4.78
C THR A 106 -12.89 -11.10 -5.29
N ASN A 107 -11.59 -11.33 -5.10
CA ASN A 107 -10.57 -10.44 -5.64
C ASN A 107 -10.73 -10.33 -7.18
N PRO A 108 -10.81 -9.12 -7.76
CA PRO A 108 -10.96 -8.93 -9.21
C PRO A 108 -9.92 -9.66 -10.06
N PHE A 109 -8.67 -9.71 -9.60
CA PHE A 109 -7.57 -10.44 -10.25
C PHE A 109 -7.85 -11.95 -10.31
N LEU A 110 -8.32 -12.52 -9.20
CA LEU A 110 -8.65 -13.94 -9.11
C LEU A 110 -9.91 -14.28 -9.91
N LYS A 111 -10.91 -13.40 -9.90
CA LYS A 111 -12.12 -13.56 -10.70
C LYS A 111 -11.79 -13.57 -12.20
N ARG A 112 -11.01 -12.61 -12.68
CA ARG A 112 -10.60 -12.51 -14.09
C ARG A 112 -9.79 -13.74 -14.52
N SER A 113 -8.84 -14.20 -13.71
CA SER A 113 -8.05 -15.41 -14.02
C SER A 113 -8.92 -16.67 -14.13
N ILE A 114 -9.85 -16.88 -13.19
CA ILE A 114 -10.75 -18.04 -13.23
C ILE A 114 -11.66 -18.00 -14.47
N LEU A 115 -12.19 -16.84 -14.84
CA LEU A 115 -13.02 -16.70 -16.04
C LEU A 115 -12.25 -17.05 -17.31
N MET A 116 -10.98 -16.61 -17.45
CA MET A 116 -10.14 -16.99 -18.60
C MET A 116 -9.93 -18.50 -18.73
N VAL A 117 -9.84 -19.21 -17.59
CA VAL A 117 -9.74 -20.67 -17.55
C VAL A 117 -11.06 -21.32 -17.98
N VAL A 118 -12.21 -20.79 -17.54
CA VAL A 118 -13.55 -21.28 -17.93
C VAL A 118 -13.78 -21.08 -19.44
N ASP A 119 -13.30 -19.97 -19.99
CA ASP A 119 -13.37 -19.65 -21.43
C ASP A 119 -12.44 -20.52 -22.29
N GLY A 120 -11.63 -21.39 -21.69
CA GLY A 120 -10.72 -22.30 -22.40
C GLY A 120 -9.50 -21.61 -23.00
N THR A 121 -9.06 -20.48 -22.41
CA THR A 121 -7.81 -19.82 -22.82
C THR A 121 -6.63 -20.73 -22.48
N ASP A 122 -5.65 -20.79 -23.39
CA ASP A 122 -4.44 -21.59 -23.19
C ASP A 122 -3.65 -21.16 -21.93
N ALA A 123 -3.07 -22.14 -21.24
CA ALA A 123 -2.42 -21.93 -19.94
C ALA A 123 -1.17 -21.04 -20.03
N GLU A 124 -0.39 -21.12 -21.12
CA GLU A 124 0.78 -20.26 -21.32
C GLU A 124 0.34 -18.81 -21.50
N LYS A 125 -0.72 -18.59 -22.29
CA LYS A 125 -1.29 -17.26 -22.50
C LYS A 125 -1.87 -16.67 -21.23
N ILE A 126 -2.59 -17.45 -20.42
CA ILE A 126 -3.11 -17.00 -19.12
C ILE A 126 -1.94 -16.58 -18.22
N SER A 127 -0.90 -17.41 -18.12
CA SER A 127 0.26 -17.14 -17.27
C SER A 127 0.94 -15.83 -17.68
N SER A 128 1.20 -15.64 -18.98
CA SER A 128 1.79 -14.40 -19.50
C SER A 128 0.95 -13.16 -19.21
N ILE A 129 -0.38 -13.25 -19.34
CA ILE A 129 -1.29 -12.12 -19.01
C ILE A 129 -1.22 -11.79 -17.52
N LEU A 130 -1.26 -12.80 -16.65
CA LEU A 130 -1.25 -12.60 -15.21
C LEU A 130 0.10 -12.09 -14.70
N GLU A 131 1.21 -12.57 -15.26
CA GLU A 131 2.55 -12.04 -15.00
C GLU A 131 2.64 -10.57 -15.40
N ASN A 132 2.16 -10.21 -16.58
CA ASN A 132 2.15 -8.81 -17.03
C ASN A 132 1.29 -7.90 -16.12
N ASP A 133 0.11 -8.36 -15.71
CA ASP A 133 -0.74 -7.64 -14.76
C ASP A 133 -0.01 -7.43 -13.41
N ILE A 134 0.73 -8.44 -12.93
CA ILE A 134 1.54 -8.36 -11.70
C ILE A 134 2.67 -7.34 -11.86
N ASP A 135 3.40 -7.37 -12.97
CA ASP A 135 4.51 -6.44 -13.25
C ASP A 135 4.03 -4.98 -13.27
N ILE A 136 2.87 -4.73 -13.90
CA ILE A 136 2.27 -3.39 -13.95
C ILE A 136 1.89 -2.92 -12.55
N GLU A 137 1.26 -3.78 -11.74
CA GLU A 137 0.88 -3.43 -10.37
C GLU A 137 2.11 -3.21 -9.47
N GLU A 138 3.16 -3.99 -9.65
CA GLU A 138 4.43 -3.81 -8.94
C GLU A 138 5.07 -2.46 -9.31
N GLN A 139 5.15 -2.11 -10.60
CA GLN A 139 5.66 -0.80 -11.04
C GLN A 139 4.86 0.37 -10.46
N ASN A 140 3.53 0.23 -10.43
CA ASN A 140 2.66 1.23 -9.80
C ASN A 140 2.97 1.36 -8.31
N ARG A 141 3.07 0.25 -7.57
CA ARG A 141 3.43 0.27 -6.15
C ARG A 141 4.83 0.81 -5.88
N MET A 142 5.79 0.50 -6.74
CA MET A 142 7.14 1.05 -6.63
C MET A 142 7.13 2.58 -6.77
N THR A 143 6.32 3.11 -7.69
CA THR A 143 6.13 4.56 -7.81
C THR A 143 5.51 5.16 -6.55
N GLU A 144 4.51 4.49 -5.98
CA GLU A 144 3.86 4.91 -4.72
C GLU A 144 4.85 4.92 -3.54
N ILE A 145 5.73 3.90 -3.44
CA ILE A 145 6.80 3.84 -2.43
C ILE A 145 7.81 4.97 -2.63
N GLN A 146 8.25 5.20 -3.86
CA GLN A 146 9.22 6.26 -4.18
C GLN A 146 8.71 7.65 -3.79
N MET A 147 7.39 7.90 -3.84
CA MET A 147 6.82 9.15 -3.34
C MET A 147 7.07 9.34 -1.84
N PHE A 148 6.94 8.27 -1.04
CA PHE A 148 7.25 8.32 0.39
C PHE A 148 8.75 8.50 0.64
N ASP A 149 9.61 7.83 -0.12
CA ASP A 149 11.06 8.01 -0.01
C ASP A 149 11.49 9.45 -0.32
N THR A 150 10.87 10.02 -1.35
CA THR A 150 11.09 11.41 -1.75
C THR A 150 10.61 12.39 -0.68
N MET A 151 9.44 12.14 -0.08
CA MET A 151 8.96 12.91 1.06
C MET A 151 9.91 12.79 2.27
N ALA A 152 10.40 11.58 2.56
CA ALA A 152 11.34 11.32 3.64
C ALA A 152 12.69 12.03 3.42
N ALA A 153 13.13 12.20 2.17
CA ALA A 153 14.34 12.93 1.81
C ALA A 153 14.15 14.46 1.89
N TYR A 154 13.01 14.98 1.45
CA TYR A 154 12.77 16.43 1.42
C TYR A 154 12.32 17.03 2.76
N CYS A 155 11.62 16.27 3.61
CA CYS A 155 11.24 16.72 4.95
C CYS A 155 12.42 17.27 5.77
N PRO A 156 13.55 16.55 5.96
CA PRO A 156 14.69 17.09 6.69
C PRO A 156 15.37 18.26 5.96
N ALA A 157 15.40 18.24 4.62
CA ALA A 157 15.98 19.32 3.83
C ALA A 157 15.24 20.66 4.02
N PHE A 158 13.90 20.66 3.91
CA PHE A 158 13.10 21.84 4.19
C PHE A 158 13.03 22.16 5.68
N GLY A 159 13.16 21.15 6.55
CA GLY A 159 13.31 21.34 7.99
C GLY A 159 14.53 22.21 8.33
N MET A 160 15.68 21.94 7.71
CA MET A 160 16.89 22.77 7.85
C MET A 160 16.73 24.19 7.29
N VAL A 161 15.86 24.39 6.30
CA VAL A 161 15.54 25.74 5.77
C VAL A 161 14.63 26.51 6.74
N GLY A 162 13.79 25.80 7.51
CA GLY A 162 12.87 26.38 8.48
C GLY A 162 13.48 26.67 9.87
N THR A 163 14.71 26.19 10.13
CA THR A 163 15.50 26.46 11.35
C THR A 163 16.46 27.63 11.14
#